data_AF-A0A7V4KD02-F1
#
_entry.id   AF-A0A7V4KD02-F1
#
_cell.length_a   1.000
_cell.length_b   1.000
_cell.length_c   1.000
_cell.angle_alpha   90.00
_cell.angle_beta   90.00
_cell.angle_gamma   90.00
#
_symmetry.space_group_name_H-M   'P 1'
#
loop_
_entity.id
_entity.type
_entity.pdbx_description
1 polymer ?
#
loop_
_entity_poly.entity_id
_entity_poly.type
_entity_poly.pdbx_seq_one_letter_code
_entity_poly.pdbx_strand_id
1 'polypeptide(L)'
;QWVQYKDETEDLDALVFGVDNEILEQGKNERITESRTARSFVAQNEGWKFGFFATSEQEAMERLTAVKLEQELVGIKYYDSDFNEHEISLDEAKIVSYDYKFYPVKWFIKSWGPDKTDPGRVGYLFWVIPLHYHLFGVDNYDNNEYVSLNIFGADRYGRDVWSRIIFASRISLTIGFIGLFVTLTLSLFFGALAGFYGGLVDEIIMRFCEILMAIPGFYLLLLLRAVLPIDLPSSQTYMLLIFILAFLGWPGRARIIRGQILAERQREYVEAAIALGFPDTRIMWRHIIPNLATYIIVSSTLSIPGYILGEAGLSYLGLGIREPSASWGNMLTAAQDVYILEKAPWLLIPGAFIFVVVLAFNFVGDGLRDAFDPRALG
;
A
#
# COMPACT_ATOMS: atom_id res chain seq x y z
N GLN A 1 37.66 -15.84 -57.22
CA GLN A 1 37.46 -16.65 -56.00
C GLN A 1 37.05 -15.69 -54.91
N TRP A 2 35.87 -15.87 -54.34
CA TRP A 2 35.47 -15.10 -53.17
C TRP A 2 36.23 -15.65 -51.98
N VAL A 3 37.15 -14.86 -51.44
CA VAL A 3 37.79 -15.18 -50.17
C VAL A 3 36.95 -14.46 -49.12
N GLN A 4 36.16 -15.24 -48.39
CA GLN A 4 35.53 -14.77 -47.16
C GLN A 4 36.68 -14.53 -46.17
N TYR A 5 37.03 -13.26 -45.95
CA TYR A 5 37.77 -12.88 -44.77
C TYR A 5 36.85 -13.20 -43.60
N LYS A 6 37.17 -14.28 -42.90
CA LYS A 6 36.57 -14.55 -41.60
C LYS A 6 37.21 -13.51 -40.69
N ASP A 7 36.55 -12.37 -40.50
CA ASP A 7 36.86 -11.54 -39.35
C ASP A 7 36.63 -12.44 -38.12
N GLU A 8 37.62 -12.52 -37.23
CA GLU A 8 37.59 -13.31 -36.00
C GLU A 8 36.66 -12.68 -34.94
N THR A 9 35.67 -11.88 -35.35
CA THR A 9 34.65 -11.33 -34.49
C THR A 9 33.54 -12.36 -34.32
N GLU A 10 33.35 -12.84 -33.10
CA GLU A 10 32.12 -13.55 -32.74
C GLU A 10 30.98 -12.54 -32.67
N ASP A 11 29.94 -12.75 -33.49
CA ASP A 11 28.69 -12.01 -33.37
C ASP A 11 28.00 -12.45 -32.06
N LEU A 12 27.87 -11.53 -31.10
CA LEU A 12 27.19 -11.77 -29.83
C LEU A 12 25.84 -11.06 -29.80
N ASP A 13 24.77 -11.84 -29.69
CA ASP A 13 23.41 -11.31 -29.49
C ASP A 13 23.16 -11.06 -27.99
N ALA A 14 22.83 -9.82 -27.63
CA ALA A 14 22.47 -9.43 -26.26
C ALA A 14 21.19 -8.59 -26.23
N LEU A 15 20.32 -8.85 -25.25
CA LEU A 15 19.15 -8.01 -24.96
C LEU A 15 19.56 -6.84 -24.08
N VAL A 16 19.36 -5.62 -24.60
CA VAL A 16 19.69 -4.38 -23.90
C VAL A 16 18.39 -3.66 -23.53
N PHE A 17 18.27 -3.21 -22.28
CA PHE A 17 17.09 -2.51 -21.77
C PHE A 17 17.43 -1.07 -21.34
N GLY A 18 16.49 -0.14 -21.54
CA GLY A 18 16.60 1.22 -21.02
C GLY A 18 17.65 2.11 -21.70
N VAL A 19 18.17 1.68 -22.85
CA VAL A 19 19.09 2.48 -23.67
C VAL A 19 18.28 3.30 -24.67
N ASP A 20 18.66 4.58 -24.81
CA ASP A 20 18.01 5.47 -25.76
C ASP A 20 18.29 5.01 -27.20
N ASN A 21 17.30 5.14 -28.08
CA ASN A 21 17.45 4.75 -29.48
C ASN A 21 18.63 5.50 -30.14
N GLU A 22 18.87 6.75 -29.74
CA GLU A 22 20.00 7.54 -30.23
C GLU A 22 21.37 6.91 -29.88
N ILE A 23 21.50 6.28 -28.70
CA ILE A 23 22.73 5.57 -28.30
C ILE A 23 22.91 4.31 -29.16
N LEU A 24 21.82 3.59 -29.45
CA LEU A 24 21.86 2.39 -30.29
C LEU A 24 22.17 2.70 -31.76
N GLU A 25 21.72 3.85 -32.25
CA GLU A 25 21.95 4.29 -33.64
C GLU A 25 23.33 4.95 -33.84
N GLN A 26 23.81 5.73 -32.86
CA GLN A 26 24.98 6.59 -33.03
C GLN A 26 26.17 6.23 -32.12
N GLY A 27 26.02 5.23 -31.24
CA GLY A 27 27.01 4.83 -30.24
C GLY A 27 27.13 5.80 -29.04
N LYS A 28 26.56 7.01 -29.17
CA LYS A 28 26.54 8.04 -28.14
C LYS A 28 25.24 8.83 -28.18
N ASN A 29 24.87 9.40 -27.04
CA ASN A 29 23.81 10.39 -26.92
C ASN A 29 24.33 11.61 -26.15
N GLU A 30 24.07 12.78 -26.70
CA GLU A 30 24.39 14.06 -26.08
C GLU A 30 23.10 14.83 -25.80
N ARG A 31 22.71 14.93 -24.52
CA ARG A 31 21.56 15.76 -24.10
C ARG A 31 22.02 17.02 -23.41
N ILE A 32 21.61 18.16 -23.94
CA ILE A 32 21.83 19.47 -23.32
C ILE A 32 20.55 19.88 -22.59
N THR A 33 20.66 20.18 -21.30
CA THR A 33 19.53 20.68 -20.50
C THR A 33 19.88 21.98 -19.80
N GLU A 34 18.94 22.93 -19.82
CA GLU A 34 19.02 24.19 -19.09
C GLU A 34 18.29 24.11 -17.73
N SER A 35 17.76 22.92 -17.40
CA SER A 35 16.99 22.68 -16.17
C SER A 35 17.78 23.10 -14.94
N ARG A 36 17.14 23.89 -14.08
CA ARG A 36 17.73 24.36 -12.82
C ARG A 36 18.19 23.19 -11.96
N THR A 37 17.42 22.10 -11.88
CA THR A 37 17.76 20.92 -11.06
C THR A 37 19.00 20.19 -11.57
N ALA A 38 19.16 20.09 -12.89
CA ALA A 38 20.36 19.46 -13.47
C ALA A 38 21.60 20.34 -13.20
N ARG A 39 21.45 21.66 -13.32
CA ARG A 39 22.51 22.63 -13.05
C ARG A 39 22.94 22.66 -11.57
N SER A 40 22.00 22.58 -10.62
CA SER A 40 22.36 22.52 -9.18
C SER A 40 23.11 21.24 -8.86
N PHE A 41 22.65 20.10 -9.36
CA PHE A 41 23.27 18.81 -9.09
C PHE A 41 24.72 18.77 -9.58
N VAL A 42 24.98 19.21 -10.82
CA VAL A 42 26.34 19.26 -11.38
C VAL A 42 27.21 20.28 -10.64
N ALA A 43 26.69 21.47 -10.34
CA ALA A 43 27.44 22.47 -9.60
C ALA A 43 27.88 21.99 -8.20
N GLN A 44 27.02 21.25 -7.50
CA GLN A 44 27.28 20.79 -6.13
C GLN A 44 28.18 19.55 -6.08
N ASN A 45 27.94 18.56 -6.94
CA ASN A 45 28.64 17.27 -6.86
C ASN A 45 29.92 17.24 -7.72
N GLU A 46 29.91 17.94 -8.85
CA GLU A 46 30.95 17.82 -9.89
C GLU A 46 31.67 19.14 -10.17
N GLY A 47 31.21 20.27 -9.60
CA GLY A 47 31.77 21.61 -9.84
C GLY A 47 33.28 21.70 -9.58
N TRP A 48 33.77 21.02 -8.55
CA TRP A 48 35.20 21.00 -8.21
C TRP A 48 36.08 20.45 -9.35
N LYS A 49 35.58 19.52 -10.18
CA LYS A 49 36.33 18.94 -11.32
C LYS A 49 36.56 19.95 -12.45
N PHE A 50 35.71 20.98 -12.53
CA PHE A 50 35.78 22.02 -13.55
C PHE A 50 36.41 23.32 -13.02
N GLY A 51 37.06 23.28 -11.85
CA GLY A 51 37.61 24.48 -11.18
C GLY A 51 36.51 25.46 -10.73
N PHE A 52 35.29 24.97 -10.59
CA PHE A 52 34.12 25.75 -10.25
C PHE A 52 33.87 25.69 -8.74
N PHE A 53 34.19 26.78 -8.05
CA PHE A 53 33.88 26.94 -6.63
C PHE A 53 32.88 28.10 -6.49
N ALA A 54 31.61 27.76 -6.30
CA ALA A 54 30.57 28.73 -6.01
C ALA A 54 30.30 28.72 -4.50
N THR A 55 30.31 29.90 -3.87
CA THR A 55 30.02 30.02 -2.44
C THR A 55 28.53 30.05 -2.13
N SER A 56 27.68 30.23 -3.15
CA SER A 56 26.22 30.16 -3.05
C SER A 56 25.62 29.47 -4.28
N GLU A 57 24.45 28.84 -4.12
CA GLU A 57 23.72 28.20 -5.23
C GLU A 57 23.33 29.23 -6.32
N GLN A 58 23.11 30.48 -5.93
CA GLN A 58 22.72 31.55 -6.83
C GLN A 58 23.86 31.95 -7.77
N GLU A 59 25.08 32.08 -7.23
CA GLU A 59 26.31 32.27 -8.00
C GLU A 59 26.58 31.08 -8.93
N ALA A 60 26.26 29.85 -8.47
CA ALA A 60 26.40 28.66 -9.29
C ALA A 60 25.50 28.70 -10.53
N MET A 61 24.25 29.13 -10.35
CA MET A 61 23.23 29.17 -11.41
C MET A 61 23.42 30.28 -12.45
N GLU A 62 24.07 31.38 -12.07
CA GLU A 62 24.42 32.45 -13.02
C GLU A 62 25.57 32.06 -13.94
N ARG A 63 26.51 31.25 -13.43
CA ARG A 63 27.71 30.87 -14.19
C ARG A 63 27.53 29.59 -14.99
N LEU A 64 26.72 28.63 -14.52
CA LEU A 64 26.32 27.45 -15.28
C LEU A 64 25.05 27.78 -16.08
N THR A 65 25.18 27.94 -17.40
CA THR A 65 24.05 28.23 -18.31
C THR A 65 23.33 26.96 -18.77
N ALA A 66 24.07 25.89 -19.07
CA ALA A 66 23.53 24.60 -19.48
C ALA A 66 24.41 23.45 -18.97
N VAL A 67 23.82 22.25 -18.85
CA VAL A 67 24.52 21.00 -18.55
C VAL A 67 24.37 20.08 -19.74
N LYS A 68 25.50 19.60 -20.26
CA LYS A 68 25.57 18.52 -21.24
C LYS A 68 25.72 17.20 -20.49
N LEU A 69 24.78 16.27 -20.70
CA LEU A 69 24.91 14.88 -20.32
C LEU A 69 25.34 14.12 -21.59
N GLU A 70 26.54 13.56 -21.56
CA GLU A 70 27.04 12.70 -22.63
C GLU A 70 27.01 11.26 -22.11
N GLN A 71 26.31 10.41 -22.84
CA GLN A 71 26.18 8.99 -22.55
C GLN A 71 26.74 8.23 -23.75
N GLU A 72 27.78 7.45 -23.52
CA GLU A 72 28.39 6.60 -24.53
C GLU A 72 28.24 5.14 -24.09
N LEU A 73 27.99 4.25 -25.04
CA LEU A 73 27.94 2.82 -24.76
C LEU A 73 29.38 2.32 -24.68
N VAL A 74 29.94 2.21 -23.48
CA VAL A 74 31.36 1.86 -23.26
C VAL A 74 31.61 0.34 -23.26
N GLY A 75 30.62 -0.44 -22.83
CA GLY A 75 30.72 -1.90 -22.86
C GLY A 75 29.39 -2.59 -22.55
N ILE A 76 29.32 -3.88 -22.89
CA ILE A 76 28.20 -4.76 -22.52
C ILE A 76 28.72 -5.80 -21.54
N LYS A 77 28.14 -5.83 -20.34
CA LYS A 77 28.36 -6.89 -19.36
C LYS A 77 27.33 -7.99 -19.54
N TYR A 78 27.78 -9.22 -19.66
CA TYR A 78 26.91 -10.39 -19.72
C TYR A 78 27.38 -11.47 -18.74
N TYR A 79 26.45 -12.34 -18.36
CA TYR A 79 26.73 -13.47 -17.48
C TYR A 79 26.56 -14.75 -18.28
N ASP A 80 27.52 -15.68 -18.16
CA ASP A 80 27.40 -17.00 -18.76
C ASP A 80 26.44 -17.90 -17.98
N SER A 81 26.23 -19.14 -18.45
CA SER A 81 25.37 -20.13 -17.79
C SER A 81 25.81 -20.50 -16.37
N ASP A 82 27.07 -20.20 -16.01
CA ASP A 82 27.66 -20.46 -14.71
C ASP A 82 27.74 -19.18 -13.84
N PHE A 83 27.08 -18.09 -14.27
CA PHE A 83 27.07 -16.76 -13.64
C PHE A 83 28.43 -16.07 -13.56
N ASN A 84 29.41 -16.45 -14.39
CA ASN A 84 30.65 -15.67 -14.48
C ASN A 84 30.38 -14.39 -15.28
N GLU A 85 30.90 -13.27 -14.77
CA GLU A 85 30.79 -11.96 -15.43
C GLU A 85 31.81 -11.85 -16.56
N HIS A 86 31.32 -11.50 -17.75
CA HIS A 86 32.13 -11.19 -18.93
C HIS A 86 31.77 -9.78 -19.40
N GLU A 87 32.76 -9.03 -19.87
CA GLU A 87 32.59 -7.66 -20.34
C GLU A 87 33.15 -7.53 -21.75
N ILE A 88 32.30 -7.09 -22.68
CA ILE A 88 32.70 -6.73 -24.03
C ILE A 88 32.92 -5.22 -24.04
N SER A 89 34.19 -4.79 -24.16
CA SER A 89 34.49 -3.38 -24.41
C SER A 89 34.02 -3.01 -25.82
N LEU A 90 33.32 -1.89 -25.93
CA LEU A 90 32.83 -1.37 -27.20
C LEU A 90 33.82 -0.42 -27.88
N ASP A 91 35.01 -0.21 -27.31
CA ASP A 91 36.08 0.58 -27.94
C ASP A 91 36.46 0.05 -29.34
N GLU A 92 36.27 -1.25 -29.59
CA GLU A 92 36.56 -1.93 -30.87
C GLU A 92 35.32 -2.58 -31.52
N ALA A 93 34.17 -2.62 -30.84
CA ALA A 93 32.97 -3.30 -31.32
C ALA A 93 31.96 -2.30 -31.91
N LYS A 94 31.43 -2.64 -33.09
CA LYS A 94 30.42 -1.83 -33.79
C LYS A 94 29.07 -2.53 -33.73
N ILE A 95 28.01 -1.76 -33.46
CA ILE A 95 26.64 -2.25 -33.58
C ILE A 95 26.39 -2.53 -35.07
N VAL A 96 26.33 -3.82 -35.44
CA VAL A 96 26.10 -4.26 -36.83
C VAL A 96 24.62 -4.17 -37.19
N SER A 97 23.75 -4.57 -36.26
CA SER A 97 22.29 -4.50 -36.39
C SER A 97 21.64 -4.59 -35.01
N TYR A 98 20.45 -4.01 -34.86
CA TYR A 98 19.57 -4.25 -33.72
C TYR A 98 18.17 -4.60 -34.23
N ASP A 99 17.47 -5.46 -33.49
CA ASP A 99 16.07 -5.80 -33.76
C ASP A 99 15.26 -5.74 -32.45
N TYR A 100 13.96 -5.50 -32.58
CA TYR A 100 13.05 -5.43 -31.45
C TYR A 100 12.43 -6.79 -31.18
N LYS A 101 12.62 -7.28 -29.95
CA LYS A 101 11.90 -8.45 -29.48
C LYS A 101 10.53 -8.03 -28.94
N PHE A 102 9.48 -8.39 -29.66
CA PHE A 102 8.10 -8.07 -29.28
C PHE A 102 7.54 -9.12 -28.34
N TYR A 103 7.05 -8.67 -27.18
CA TYR A 103 6.38 -9.52 -26.23
C TYR A 103 4.88 -9.18 -26.13
N PRO A 104 3.99 -9.97 -26.74
CA PRO A 104 2.56 -9.65 -26.77
C PRO A 104 1.93 -9.82 -25.39
N VAL A 105 1.05 -8.87 -25.02
CA VAL A 105 0.19 -8.99 -23.85
C VAL A 105 -0.95 -9.95 -24.19
N LYS A 106 -1.10 -11.01 -23.40
CA LYS A 106 -2.15 -12.01 -23.56
C LYS A 106 -3.00 -12.12 -22.30
N TRP A 107 -4.26 -12.52 -22.51
CA TRP A 107 -5.16 -12.92 -21.43
C TRP A 107 -4.94 -14.39 -21.09
N PHE A 108 -5.13 -14.74 -19.81
CA PHE A 108 -5.03 -16.11 -19.30
C PHE A 108 -3.68 -16.77 -19.59
N ILE A 109 -2.59 -16.03 -19.33
CA ILE A 109 -1.23 -16.60 -19.42
C ILE A 109 -0.99 -17.55 -18.25
N LYS A 110 -0.18 -18.59 -18.46
CA LYS A 110 0.20 -19.46 -17.35
C LYS A 110 1.20 -18.74 -16.43
N SER A 111 1.06 -18.98 -15.14
CA SER A 111 1.93 -18.46 -14.10
C SER A 111 3.26 -19.22 -14.12
N TRP A 112 4.24 -18.73 -14.89
CA TRP A 112 5.60 -19.28 -14.89
C TRP A 112 6.65 -18.16 -15.01
N GLY A 113 7.73 -18.27 -14.25
CA GLY A 113 9.04 -17.73 -14.63
C GLY A 113 10.00 -18.89 -14.92
N PRO A 114 11.31 -18.66 -15.12
CA PRO A 114 12.23 -19.69 -15.64
C PRO A 114 12.39 -20.92 -14.75
N ASP A 115 12.20 -20.78 -13.43
CA ASP A 115 12.22 -21.93 -12.53
C ASP A 115 10.81 -22.51 -12.31
N LYS A 116 10.58 -23.69 -12.89
CA LYS A 116 9.32 -24.44 -12.83
C LYS A 116 9.09 -25.11 -11.47
N THR A 117 10.06 -25.05 -10.56
CA THR A 117 10.03 -25.78 -9.29
C THR A 117 9.73 -24.94 -8.06
N ASP A 118 9.67 -23.60 -8.18
CA ASP A 118 9.40 -22.69 -7.07
C ASP A 118 7.90 -22.67 -6.68
N PRO A 119 7.51 -23.26 -5.53
CA PRO A 119 6.12 -23.30 -5.07
C PRO A 119 5.59 -21.91 -4.68
N GLY A 120 6.47 -20.91 -4.50
CA GLY A 120 6.11 -19.55 -4.12
C GLY A 120 5.45 -18.73 -5.23
N ARG A 121 5.47 -19.22 -6.48
CA ARG A 121 4.96 -18.49 -7.66
C ARG A 121 3.50 -18.80 -8.03
N VAL A 122 2.82 -19.68 -7.30
CA VAL A 122 1.40 -19.98 -7.55
C VAL A 122 0.56 -18.76 -7.15
N GLY A 123 -0.06 -18.08 -8.13
CA GLY A 123 -1.06 -17.06 -7.84
C GLY A 123 -2.24 -17.67 -7.08
N TYR A 124 -2.92 -16.91 -6.23
CA TYR A 124 -4.12 -17.40 -5.53
C TYR A 124 -5.35 -16.55 -5.89
N LEU A 125 -6.40 -17.18 -6.42
CA LEU A 125 -7.73 -16.59 -6.51
C LEU A 125 -8.36 -16.58 -5.12
N PHE A 126 -8.85 -15.41 -4.71
CA PHE A 126 -9.37 -15.20 -3.36
C PHE A 126 -8.48 -15.83 -2.29
N TRP A 127 -7.15 -15.79 -2.48
CA TRP A 127 -6.18 -16.13 -1.42
C TRP A 127 -6.20 -17.59 -0.96
N VAL A 128 -7.09 -18.42 -1.51
CA VAL A 128 -7.36 -19.79 -1.08
C VAL A 128 -7.24 -20.76 -2.26
N ILE A 129 -7.64 -20.34 -3.46
CA ILE A 129 -7.68 -21.20 -4.64
C ILE A 129 -6.41 -20.98 -5.47
N PRO A 130 -5.51 -21.96 -5.60
CA PRO A 130 -4.31 -21.81 -6.42
C PRO A 130 -4.70 -21.64 -7.90
N LEU A 131 -4.32 -20.51 -8.47
CA LEU A 131 -4.44 -20.17 -9.88
C LEU A 131 -3.10 -20.41 -10.56
N HIS A 132 -3.10 -21.32 -11.53
CA HIS A 132 -1.96 -21.59 -12.41
C HIS A 132 -1.95 -20.64 -13.62
N TYR A 133 -2.94 -19.76 -13.71
CA TYR A 133 -3.11 -18.78 -14.78
C TYR A 133 -3.25 -17.38 -14.17
N HIS A 134 -2.51 -16.42 -14.71
CA HIS A 134 -2.77 -15.00 -14.46
C HIS A 134 -3.81 -14.49 -15.45
N LEU A 135 -4.67 -13.58 -15.00
CA LEU A 135 -5.74 -13.01 -15.83
C LEU A 135 -5.17 -12.38 -17.11
N PHE A 136 -4.04 -11.68 -16.99
CA PHE A 136 -3.31 -11.11 -18.11
C PHE A 136 -1.81 -11.05 -17.76
N GLY A 137 -0.97 -10.92 -18.79
CA GLY A 137 0.44 -10.64 -18.63
C GLY A 137 1.17 -10.77 -19.97
N VAL A 138 2.49 -10.73 -19.90
CA VAL A 138 3.34 -10.84 -21.08
C VAL A 138 3.57 -12.31 -21.42
N ASP A 139 3.43 -12.68 -22.69
CA ASP A 139 3.79 -14.02 -23.16
C ASP A 139 5.31 -14.17 -23.19
N ASN A 140 5.86 -14.65 -22.07
CA ASN A 140 7.30 -14.82 -21.86
C ASN A 140 7.79 -16.16 -22.47
N TYR A 141 7.67 -16.30 -23.79
CA TYR A 141 7.93 -17.55 -24.51
C TYR A 141 9.38 -18.04 -24.43
N ASP A 142 10.31 -17.16 -24.06
CA ASP A 142 11.74 -17.39 -23.89
C ASP A 142 12.17 -17.49 -22.41
N ASN A 143 11.22 -17.44 -21.45
CA ASN A 143 11.46 -17.45 -20.01
C ASN A 143 12.41 -16.34 -19.50
N ASN A 144 12.41 -15.17 -20.14
CA ASN A 144 13.24 -14.04 -19.72
C ASN A 144 12.71 -13.38 -18.44
N GLU A 145 13.49 -13.34 -17.37
CA GLU A 145 13.07 -12.76 -16.07
C GLU A 145 12.91 -11.24 -16.10
N TYR A 146 13.54 -10.56 -17.06
CA TYR A 146 13.54 -9.10 -17.15
C TYR A 146 12.27 -8.55 -17.80
N VAL A 147 11.45 -9.41 -18.40
CA VAL A 147 10.22 -9.02 -19.09
C VAL A 147 9.07 -8.97 -18.08
N SER A 148 8.71 -7.74 -17.67
CA SER A 148 7.61 -7.49 -16.75
C SER A 148 6.62 -6.46 -17.30
N LEU A 149 5.33 -6.67 -17.03
CA LEU A 149 4.27 -5.70 -17.35
C LEU A 149 3.99 -4.86 -16.11
N ASN A 150 4.46 -3.63 -16.13
CA ASN A 150 4.27 -2.66 -15.04
C ASN A 150 3.15 -1.67 -15.39
N ILE A 151 1.88 -2.05 -15.19
CA ILE A 151 0.70 -1.27 -15.68
C ILE A 151 0.72 0.16 -15.17
N PHE A 152 1.04 0.33 -13.88
CA PHE A 152 1.13 1.62 -13.22
C PHE A 152 2.58 2.05 -12.98
N GLY A 153 3.52 1.50 -13.75
CA GLY A 153 4.94 1.69 -13.52
C GLY A 153 5.49 0.84 -12.39
N ALA A 154 6.79 1.03 -12.13
CA ALA A 154 7.54 0.29 -11.13
C ALA A 154 7.85 1.17 -9.91
N ASP A 155 8.09 0.51 -8.78
CA ASP A 155 8.66 1.17 -7.60
C ASP A 155 10.18 1.28 -7.68
N ARG A 156 10.80 1.87 -6.65
CA ARG A 156 12.26 2.05 -6.55
C ARG A 156 13.07 0.75 -6.59
N TYR A 157 12.42 -0.41 -6.43
CA TYR A 157 13.04 -1.74 -6.49
C TYR A 157 12.69 -2.48 -7.78
N GLY A 158 12.06 -1.81 -8.76
CA GLY A 158 11.65 -2.42 -10.02
C GLY A 158 10.39 -3.28 -9.92
N ARG A 159 9.65 -3.24 -8.81
CA ARG A 159 8.45 -4.08 -8.61
C ARG A 159 7.22 -3.38 -9.20
N ASP A 160 6.35 -4.15 -9.87
CA ASP A 160 5.08 -3.65 -10.44
C ASP A 160 4.16 -3.04 -9.37
N VAL A 161 3.83 -1.76 -9.53
CA VAL A 161 2.98 -1.02 -8.59
C VAL A 161 1.55 -1.54 -8.61
N TRP A 162 1.03 -1.98 -9.76
CA TRP A 162 -0.33 -2.52 -9.86
C TRP A 162 -0.49 -3.77 -9.00
N SER A 163 0.40 -4.75 -9.18
CA SER A 163 0.43 -5.97 -8.40
C SER A 163 0.55 -5.66 -6.91
N ARG A 164 1.44 -4.73 -6.53
CA ARG A 164 1.57 -4.31 -5.13
C ARG A 164 0.29 -3.69 -4.58
N ILE A 165 -0.45 -2.88 -5.33
CA ILE A 165 -1.74 -2.31 -4.90
C ILE A 165 -2.77 -3.41 -4.62
N ILE A 166 -2.87 -4.41 -5.51
CA ILE A 166 -3.81 -5.52 -5.35
C ILE A 166 -3.42 -6.37 -4.13
N PHE A 167 -2.13 -6.65 -3.94
CA PHE A 167 -1.63 -7.34 -2.75
C PHE A 167 -1.72 -6.49 -1.47
N ALA A 168 -1.71 -5.17 -1.56
CA ALA A 168 -1.87 -4.27 -0.43
C ALA A 168 -3.32 -4.16 0.05
N SER A 169 -4.28 -4.26 -0.88
CA SER A 169 -5.72 -4.25 -0.55
C SER A 169 -6.08 -5.29 0.51
N ARG A 170 -5.34 -6.40 0.47
CA ARG A 170 -5.39 -7.50 1.42
C ARG A 170 -5.27 -7.06 2.86
N ILE A 171 -4.21 -6.32 3.15
CA ILE A 171 -3.87 -5.87 4.49
C ILE A 171 -4.78 -4.71 4.87
N SER A 172 -4.89 -3.69 4.01
CA SER A 172 -5.61 -2.46 4.33
C SER A 172 -7.12 -2.68 4.49
N LEU A 173 -7.76 -3.54 3.68
CA LEU A 173 -9.19 -3.83 3.82
C LEU A 173 -9.47 -4.73 5.03
N THR A 174 -8.68 -5.79 5.25
CA THR A 174 -8.93 -6.74 6.34
C THR A 174 -8.72 -6.11 7.72
N ILE A 175 -7.78 -5.18 7.88
CA ILE A 175 -7.64 -4.41 9.13
C ILE A 175 -8.91 -3.63 9.43
N GLY A 176 -9.55 -3.05 8.41
CA GLY A 176 -10.84 -2.37 8.55
C GLY A 176 -11.92 -3.28 9.13
N PHE A 177 -12.10 -4.47 8.56
CA PHE A 177 -13.13 -5.42 8.97
C PHE A 177 -12.84 -6.09 10.32
N ILE A 178 -11.63 -6.63 10.52
CA ILE A 178 -11.29 -7.35 11.74
C ILE A 178 -11.17 -6.37 12.92
N GLY A 179 -10.56 -5.21 12.70
CA GLY A 179 -10.48 -4.15 13.70
C GLY A 179 -11.87 -3.70 14.16
N LEU A 180 -12.79 -3.49 13.22
CA LEU A 180 -14.20 -3.20 13.52
C LEU A 180 -14.86 -4.33 14.32
N PHE A 181 -14.69 -5.59 13.91
CA PHE A 181 -15.32 -6.73 14.60
C PHE A 181 -14.88 -6.81 16.07
N VAL A 182 -13.58 -6.71 16.34
CA VAL A 182 -13.04 -6.72 17.71
C VAL A 182 -13.56 -5.52 18.49
N THR A 183 -13.53 -4.33 17.89
CA THR A 183 -14.05 -3.10 18.50
C THR A 183 -15.51 -3.25 18.88
N LEU A 184 -16.35 -3.71 17.95
CA LEU A 184 -17.78 -3.85 18.15
C LEU A 184 -18.08 -4.81 19.29
N THR A 185 -17.33 -5.92 19.35
CA THR A 185 -17.43 -6.90 20.43
C THR A 185 -17.13 -6.25 21.79
N LEU A 186 -16.04 -5.50 21.89
CA LEU A 186 -15.69 -4.76 23.11
C LEU A 186 -16.74 -3.71 23.47
N SER A 187 -17.19 -2.93 22.48
CA SER A 187 -18.18 -1.88 22.68
C SER A 187 -19.53 -2.41 23.11
N LEU A 188 -20.01 -3.50 22.52
CA LEU A 188 -21.24 -4.17 22.94
C LEU A 188 -21.09 -4.76 24.34
N PHE A 189 -19.98 -5.45 24.61
CA PHE A 189 -19.76 -6.07 25.91
C PHE A 189 -19.72 -5.03 27.05
N PHE A 190 -18.84 -4.03 26.96
CA PHE A 190 -18.69 -3.03 28.01
C PHE A 190 -19.84 -2.01 28.02
N GLY A 191 -20.38 -1.65 26.85
CA GLY A 191 -21.54 -0.77 26.76
C GLY A 191 -22.80 -1.42 27.35
N ALA A 192 -23.01 -2.71 27.09
CA ALA A 192 -24.11 -3.46 27.69
C ALA A 192 -23.94 -3.64 29.19
N LEU A 193 -22.74 -3.95 29.65
CA LEU A 193 -22.46 -4.10 31.07
C LEU A 193 -22.72 -2.77 31.83
N ALA A 194 -22.21 -1.66 31.30
CA ALA A 194 -22.43 -0.33 31.88
C ALA A 194 -23.91 0.10 31.82
N GLY A 195 -24.56 -0.03 30.66
CA GLY A 195 -25.93 0.44 30.46
C GLY A 195 -26.98 -0.42 31.16
N PHE A 196 -26.76 -1.73 31.25
CA PHE A 196 -27.74 -2.65 31.84
C PHE A 196 -27.65 -2.70 33.36
N TYR A 197 -26.45 -2.70 33.95
CA TYR A 197 -26.32 -2.79 35.42
C TYR A 197 -26.29 -1.42 36.09
N GLY A 198 -25.74 -0.39 35.45
CA GLY A 198 -25.62 0.95 36.04
C GLY A 198 -24.69 1.02 37.26
N GLY A 199 -24.82 2.08 38.04
CA GLY A 199 -24.13 2.25 39.32
C GLY A 199 -22.59 2.24 39.20
N LEU A 200 -21.94 1.48 40.07
CA LEU A 200 -20.47 1.44 40.15
C LEU A 200 -19.82 0.80 38.91
N VAL A 201 -20.47 -0.19 38.30
CA VAL A 201 -19.97 -0.85 37.08
C VAL A 201 -19.91 0.15 35.92
N ASP A 202 -20.99 0.91 35.77
CA ASP A 202 -21.07 1.98 34.80
C ASP A 202 -20.01 3.06 35.03
N GLU A 203 -19.91 3.56 36.26
CA GLU A 203 -18.94 4.60 36.63
C GLU A 203 -17.50 4.18 36.29
N ILE A 204 -17.07 2.97 36.67
CA ILE A 204 -15.71 2.49 36.39
C ILE A 204 -15.43 2.40 34.88
N ILE A 205 -16.35 1.78 34.12
CA ILE A 205 -16.16 1.58 32.68
C ILE A 205 -16.14 2.93 31.98
N MET A 206 -17.04 3.85 32.34
CA MET A 206 -17.14 5.16 31.71
C MET A 206 -15.96 6.06 32.07
N ARG A 207 -15.46 6.01 33.32
CA ARG A 207 -14.23 6.73 33.70
C ARG A 207 -13.03 6.26 32.88
N PHE A 208 -12.88 4.96 32.71
CA PHE A 208 -11.83 4.42 31.84
C PHE A 208 -11.99 4.91 30.39
N CYS A 209 -13.22 4.85 29.84
CA CYS A 209 -13.50 5.33 28.49
C CYS A 209 -13.21 6.83 28.32
N GLU A 210 -13.58 7.65 29.30
CA GLU A 210 -13.36 9.10 29.32
C GLU A 210 -11.87 9.45 29.34
N ILE A 211 -11.06 8.73 30.13
CA ILE A 211 -9.60 8.92 30.15
C ILE A 211 -9.01 8.66 28.77
N LEU A 212 -9.39 7.56 28.11
CA LEU A 212 -8.89 7.25 26.77
C LEU A 212 -9.32 8.27 25.72
N MET A 213 -10.58 8.73 25.80
CA MET A 213 -11.14 9.70 24.85
C MET A 213 -10.66 11.14 25.09
N ALA A 214 -10.11 11.45 26.26
CA ALA A 214 -9.55 12.77 26.55
C ALA A 214 -8.27 13.05 25.74
N ILE A 215 -7.56 11.99 25.32
CA ILE A 215 -6.38 12.10 24.48
C ILE A 215 -6.83 12.06 23.02
N PRO A 216 -6.32 12.94 22.12
CA PRO A 216 -6.72 12.88 20.73
C PRO A 216 -6.28 11.55 20.09
N GLY A 217 -7.24 10.86 19.48
CA GLY A 217 -7.10 9.44 19.13
C GLY A 217 -5.91 9.12 18.23
N PHE A 218 -5.61 9.98 17.25
CA PHE A 218 -4.46 9.76 16.36
C PHE A 218 -3.12 9.91 17.09
N TYR A 219 -2.98 10.86 18.02
CA TYR A 219 -1.74 10.97 18.82
C TYR A 219 -1.57 9.78 19.76
N LEU A 220 -2.66 9.30 20.36
CA LEU A 220 -2.61 8.11 21.20
C LEU A 220 -2.25 6.85 20.40
N LEU A 221 -2.77 6.73 19.16
CA LEU A 221 -2.42 5.69 18.22
C LEU A 221 -0.92 5.68 17.91
N LEU A 222 -0.36 6.86 17.59
CA LEU A 222 1.08 7.02 17.35
C LEU A 222 1.91 6.66 18.57
N LEU A 223 1.53 7.16 19.75
CA LEU A 223 2.23 6.91 21.01
C LEU A 223 2.25 5.42 21.35
N LEU A 224 1.09 4.74 21.30
CA LEU A 224 1.00 3.31 21.60
C LEU A 224 1.85 2.50 20.62
N ARG A 225 1.84 2.86 19.34
CA ARG A 225 2.65 2.15 18.35
C ARG A 225 4.16 2.40 18.53
N ALA A 226 4.55 3.63 18.88
CA ALA A 226 5.95 4.02 19.04
C ALA A 226 6.62 3.42 20.28
N VAL A 227 5.86 3.16 21.35
CA VAL A 227 6.39 2.53 22.58
C VAL A 227 6.60 1.02 22.42
N LEU A 228 5.95 0.41 21.44
CA LEU A 228 6.07 -1.02 21.16
C LEU A 228 7.20 -1.31 20.15
N PRO A 229 7.78 -2.52 20.16
CA PRO A 229 8.88 -2.87 19.26
C PRO A 229 8.52 -2.56 17.80
N ILE A 230 9.39 -1.82 17.11
CA ILE A 230 9.15 -1.38 15.75
C ILE A 230 9.56 -2.48 14.75
N ASP A 231 10.48 -3.35 15.17
CA ASP A 231 11.16 -4.35 14.34
C ASP A 231 10.43 -5.72 14.39
N LEU A 232 9.10 -5.69 14.42
CA LEU A 232 8.28 -6.89 14.45
C LEU A 232 8.07 -7.44 13.04
N PRO A 233 7.94 -8.78 12.87
CA PRO A 233 7.48 -9.37 11.63
C PRO A 233 6.16 -8.76 11.16
N SER A 234 5.93 -8.71 9.84
CA SER A 234 4.73 -8.07 9.27
C SER A 234 3.42 -8.65 9.81
N SER A 235 3.36 -9.96 10.08
CA SER A 235 2.19 -10.62 10.67
C SER A 235 1.90 -10.19 12.11
N GLN A 236 2.95 -10.03 12.92
CA GLN A 236 2.82 -9.56 14.30
C GLN A 236 2.46 -8.08 14.33
N THR A 237 3.05 -7.28 13.44
CA THR A 237 2.69 -5.86 13.27
C THR A 237 1.22 -5.72 12.87
N TYR A 238 0.76 -6.51 11.91
CA TYR A 238 -0.65 -6.56 11.49
C TYR A 238 -1.59 -6.83 12.67
N MET A 239 -1.32 -7.89 13.44
CA MET A 239 -2.12 -8.24 14.62
C MET A 239 -2.09 -7.14 15.68
N LEU A 240 -0.93 -6.54 15.90
CA LEU A 240 -0.76 -5.44 16.84
C LEU A 240 -1.59 -4.22 16.43
N LEU A 241 -1.56 -3.82 15.16
CA LEU A 241 -2.35 -2.71 14.64
C LEU A 241 -3.85 -2.93 14.86
N ILE A 242 -4.35 -4.15 14.62
CA ILE A 242 -5.74 -4.52 14.90
C ILE A 242 -6.07 -4.29 16.37
N PHE A 243 -5.23 -4.76 17.29
CA PHE A 243 -5.48 -4.60 18.72
C PHE A 243 -5.42 -3.14 19.18
N ILE A 244 -4.45 -2.36 18.71
CA ILE A 244 -4.34 -0.94 19.08
C ILE A 244 -5.56 -0.17 18.53
N LEU A 245 -5.89 -0.34 17.25
CA LEU A 245 -7.04 0.33 16.64
C LEU A 245 -8.35 -0.06 17.34
N ALA A 246 -8.50 -1.35 17.71
CA ALA A 246 -9.69 -1.80 18.42
C ALA A 246 -9.76 -1.25 19.85
N PHE A 247 -8.63 -1.27 20.57
CA PHE A 247 -8.50 -0.72 21.91
C PHE A 247 -8.82 0.79 21.97
N LEU A 248 -8.46 1.54 20.94
CA LEU A 248 -8.77 2.97 20.86
C LEU A 248 -10.17 3.26 20.32
N GLY A 249 -10.71 2.38 19.48
CA GLY A 249 -12.00 2.58 18.86
C GLY A 249 -13.18 2.29 19.78
N TRP A 250 -13.05 1.37 20.74
CA TRP A 250 -14.21 0.89 21.48
C TRP A 250 -14.84 1.89 22.48
N PRO A 251 -14.11 2.82 23.15
CA PRO A 251 -14.67 3.66 24.21
C PRO A 251 -15.81 4.58 23.75
N GLY A 252 -15.62 5.29 22.64
CA GLY A 252 -16.64 6.21 22.12
C GLY A 252 -17.92 5.49 21.72
N ARG A 253 -17.78 4.32 21.11
CA ARG A 253 -18.92 3.48 20.71
C ARG A 253 -19.61 2.84 21.91
N ALA A 254 -18.85 2.38 22.91
CA ALA A 254 -19.38 1.83 24.15
C ALA A 254 -20.23 2.85 24.91
N ARG A 255 -19.82 4.13 24.93
CA ARG A 255 -20.59 5.21 25.54
C ARG A 255 -21.96 5.40 24.86
N ILE A 256 -22.02 5.35 23.53
CA ILE A 256 -23.29 5.49 22.81
C ILE A 256 -24.17 4.27 23.04
N ILE A 257 -23.61 3.06 22.92
CA ILE A 257 -24.32 1.80 23.19
C ILE A 257 -24.87 1.77 24.62
N ARG A 258 -24.08 2.19 25.61
CA ARG A 258 -24.53 2.36 27.01
C ARG A 258 -25.78 3.23 27.07
N GLY A 259 -25.74 4.42 26.46
CA GLY A 259 -26.86 5.36 26.49
C GLY A 259 -28.13 4.78 25.87
N GLN A 260 -28.00 4.05 24.76
CA GLN A 260 -29.14 3.39 24.13
C GLN A 260 -29.68 2.22 24.96
N ILE A 261 -28.80 1.40 25.55
CA ILE A 261 -29.21 0.30 26.42
C ILE A 261 -29.90 0.80 27.68
N LEU A 262 -29.42 1.91 28.26
CA LEU A 262 -30.07 2.54 29.41
C LEU A 262 -31.51 3.00 29.08
N ALA A 263 -31.69 3.63 27.92
CA ALA A 263 -33.01 4.06 27.44
C ALA A 263 -33.92 2.86 27.14
N GLU A 264 -33.37 1.82 26.52
CA GLU A 264 -34.10 0.61 26.16
C GLU A 264 -34.53 -0.20 27.39
N ARG A 265 -33.70 -0.24 28.43
CA ARG A 265 -34.00 -0.90 29.70
C ARG A 265 -35.24 -0.32 30.40
N GLN A 266 -35.53 0.97 30.17
CA GLN A 266 -36.69 1.67 30.75
C GLN A 266 -37.98 1.48 29.93
N ARG A 267 -37.96 0.66 28.87
CA ARG A 267 -39.17 0.37 28.07
C ARG A 267 -40.05 -0.66 28.78
N GLU A 268 -41.36 -0.47 28.68
CA GLU A 268 -42.37 -1.31 29.36
C GLU A 268 -42.22 -2.82 29.09
N TYR A 269 -41.86 -3.24 27.86
CA TYR A 269 -41.65 -4.66 27.56
C TYR A 269 -40.39 -5.25 28.21
N VAL A 270 -39.35 -4.43 28.42
CA VAL A 270 -38.14 -4.87 29.14
C VAL A 270 -38.44 -4.94 30.63
N GLU A 271 -39.12 -3.94 31.19
CA GLU A 271 -39.55 -3.96 32.59
C GLU A 271 -40.46 -5.15 32.89
N ALA A 272 -41.41 -5.45 32.00
CA ALA A 272 -42.27 -6.63 32.11
C ALA A 272 -41.45 -7.93 32.07
N ALA A 273 -40.46 -8.04 31.18
CA ALA A 273 -39.59 -9.22 31.10
C ALA A 273 -38.76 -9.41 32.38
N ILE A 274 -38.28 -8.32 32.99
CA ILE A 274 -37.58 -8.34 34.29
C ILE A 274 -38.55 -8.78 35.39
N ALA A 275 -39.76 -8.22 35.44
CA ALA A 275 -40.77 -8.56 36.44
C ALA A 275 -41.21 -10.04 36.38
N LEU A 276 -41.18 -10.63 35.18
CA LEU A 276 -41.42 -12.06 34.96
C LEU A 276 -40.23 -12.97 35.36
N GLY A 277 -39.11 -12.38 35.79
CA GLY A 277 -37.93 -13.11 36.26
C GLY A 277 -37.10 -13.76 35.15
N PHE A 278 -37.16 -13.26 33.92
CA PHE A 278 -36.28 -13.75 32.87
C PHE A 278 -34.80 -13.42 33.18
N PRO A 279 -33.85 -14.30 32.83
CA PRO A 279 -32.44 -14.03 33.08
C PRO A 279 -31.93 -12.87 32.22
N ASP A 280 -31.05 -12.04 32.80
CA ASP A 280 -30.47 -10.85 32.15
C ASP A 280 -29.92 -11.13 30.75
N THR A 281 -29.25 -12.27 30.56
CA THR A 281 -28.70 -12.67 29.25
C THR A 281 -29.80 -12.86 28.21
N ARG A 282 -30.94 -13.44 28.59
CA ARG A 282 -32.10 -13.58 27.70
C ARG A 282 -32.69 -12.22 27.37
N ILE A 283 -32.80 -11.33 28.37
CA ILE A 283 -33.33 -9.98 28.16
C ILE A 283 -32.43 -9.19 27.20
N MET A 284 -31.12 -9.24 27.43
CA MET A 284 -30.13 -8.57 26.61
C MET A 284 -30.19 -9.04 25.14
N TRP A 285 -30.06 -10.34 24.89
CA TRP A 285 -29.95 -10.87 23.52
C TRP A 285 -31.27 -10.94 22.76
N ARG A 286 -32.41 -11.03 23.46
CA ARG A 286 -33.73 -11.21 22.82
C ARG A 286 -34.59 -9.95 22.79
N HIS A 287 -34.36 -9.01 23.70
CA HIS A 287 -35.16 -7.78 23.79
C HIS A 287 -34.33 -6.52 23.50
N ILE A 288 -33.12 -6.39 24.05
CA ILE A 288 -32.36 -5.13 23.95
C ILE A 288 -31.51 -5.05 22.68
N ILE A 289 -30.56 -5.99 22.49
CA ILE A 289 -29.62 -6.00 21.35
C ILE A 289 -30.33 -5.96 20.00
N PRO A 290 -31.42 -6.72 19.75
CA PRO A 290 -32.13 -6.68 18.47
C PRO A 290 -32.70 -5.31 18.13
N ASN A 291 -33.17 -4.54 19.12
CA ASN A 291 -33.69 -3.18 18.91
C ASN A 291 -32.59 -2.16 18.64
N LEU A 292 -31.33 -2.49 18.96
CA LEU A 292 -30.15 -1.69 18.68
C LEU A 292 -29.50 -2.05 17.34
N ALA A 293 -29.97 -3.11 16.67
CA ALA A 293 -29.34 -3.68 15.48
C ALA A 293 -29.15 -2.65 14.37
N THR A 294 -30.16 -1.80 14.13
CA THR A 294 -30.07 -0.70 13.15
C THR A 294 -28.91 0.23 13.44
N TYR A 295 -28.80 0.72 14.68
CA TYR A 295 -27.70 1.60 15.07
C TYR A 295 -26.35 0.88 14.96
N ILE A 296 -26.28 -0.38 15.40
CA ILE A 296 -25.06 -1.20 15.35
C ILE A 296 -24.59 -1.34 13.90
N ILE A 297 -25.47 -1.70 12.97
CA ILE A 297 -25.14 -1.93 11.55
C ILE A 297 -24.66 -0.63 10.89
N VAL A 298 -25.41 0.46 11.08
CA VAL A 298 -25.10 1.75 10.45
C VAL A 298 -23.79 2.32 11.01
N SER A 299 -23.65 2.37 12.34
CA SER A 299 -22.44 2.92 12.99
C SER A 299 -21.19 2.07 12.70
N SER A 300 -21.36 0.76 12.56
CA SER A 300 -20.26 -0.15 12.18
C SER A 300 -19.79 0.13 10.77
N THR A 301 -20.70 0.29 9.81
CA THR A 301 -20.34 0.54 8.40
C THR A 301 -19.58 1.86 8.24
N LEU A 302 -20.09 2.93 8.85
CA LEU A 302 -19.45 4.26 8.84
C LEU A 302 -18.10 4.28 9.58
N SER A 303 -17.81 3.26 10.38
CA SER A 303 -16.55 3.17 11.11
C SER A 303 -15.40 2.59 10.29
N ILE A 304 -15.69 1.73 9.30
CA ILE A 304 -14.66 1.02 8.49
C ILE A 304 -13.63 1.98 7.90
N PRO A 305 -14.02 3.12 7.27
CA PRO A 305 -13.06 4.09 6.75
C PRO A 305 -12.04 4.58 7.78
N GLY A 306 -12.47 4.81 9.02
CA GLY A 306 -11.58 5.28 10.08
C GLY A 306 -10.47 4.29 10.42
N TYR A 307 -10.77 2.99 10.37
CA TYR A 307 -9.76 1.93 10.59
C TYR A 307 -8.77 1.83 9.42
N ILE A 308 -9.27 1.92 8.18
CA ILE A 308 -8.43 1.92 6.98
C ILE A 308 -7.48 3.12 7.00
N LEU A 309 -7.99 4.31 7.32
CA LEU A 309 -7.19 5.53 7.42
C LEU A 309 -6.20 5.48 8.60
N GLY A 310 -6.58 4.88 9.73
CA GLY A 310 -5.69 4.68 10.87
C GLY A 310 -4.50 3.78 10.52
N GLU A 311 -4.74 2.64 9.86
CA GLU A 311 -3.68 1.77 9.34
C GLU A 311 -2.81 2.50 8.33
N ALA A 312 -3.44 3.13 7.33
CA ALA A 312 -2.73 3.78 6.25
C ALA A 312 -1.85 4.92 6.79
N GLY A 313 -2.35 5.71 7.74
CA GLY A 313 -1.61 6.79 8.39
C GLY A 313 -0.40 6.29 9.18
N LEU A 314 -0.55 5.22 9.96
CA LEU A 314 0.60 4.62 10.66
C LEU A 314 1.63 4.04 9.70
N SER A 315 1.19 3.31 8.69
CA SER A 315 2.05 2.70 7.67
C SER A 315 2.79 3.77 6.84
N TYR A 316 2.12 4.87 6.51
CA TYR A 316 2.72 6.04 5.86
C TYR A 316 3.80 6.70 6.72
N LEU A 317 3.61 6.75 8.05
CA LEU A 317 4.61 7.28 8.98
C LEU A 317 5.69 6.27 9.38
N GLY A 318 5.73 5.10 8.74
CA GLY A 318 6.73 4.06 9.01
C GLY A 318 6.53 3.28 10.32
N LEU A 319 5.39 3.51 10.99
CA LEU A 319 4.96 2.86 12.22
C LEU A 319 3.99 1.69 11.96
N GLY A 320 3.48 1.53 10.74
CA GLY A 320 2.59 0.43 10.39
C GLY A 320 3.32 -0.75 9.74
N ILE A 321 2.71 -1.30 8.69
CA ILE A 321 3.22 -2.46 7.95
C ILE A 321 4.45 -2.05 7.15
N ARG A 322 5.52 -2.82 7.27
CA ARG A 322 6.80 -2.57 6.60
C ARG A 322 7.07 -3.56 5.47
N GLU A 323 7.96 -3.13 4.57
CA GLU A 323 8.55 -3.97 3.52
C GLU A 323 9.12 -5.27 4.12
N PRO A 324 9.03 -6.42 3.43
CA PRO A 324 8.59 -6.60 2.04
C PRO A 324 7.07 -6.68 1.84
N SER A 325 6.28 -6.67 2.92
CA SER A 325 4.81 -6.71 2.82
C SER A 325 4.26 -5.38 2.29
N ALA A 326 3.20 -5.43 1.49
CA ALA A 326 2.57 -4.23 0.93
C ALA A 326 1.28 -3.88 1.71
N SER A 327 1.10 -2.61 2.05
CA SER A 327 -0.17 -2.01 2.47
C SER A 327 -0.35 -0.67 1.76
N TRP A 328 -1.59 -0.17 1.60
CA TRP A 328 -1.75 1.07 0.83
C TRP A 328 -1.05 2.26 1.49
N GLY A 329 -1.03 2.31 2.83
CA GLY A 329 -0.29 3.33 3.55
C GLY A 329 1.22 3.24 3.38
N ASN A 330 1.79 2.04 3.40
CA ASN A 330 3.24 1.91 3.28
C ASN A 330 3.75 2.21 1.88
N MET A 331 2.94 1.93 0.85
CA MET A 331 3.27 2.29 -0.54
C MET A 331 3.31 3.81 -0.71
N LEU A 332 2.49 4.55 0.04
CA LEU A 332 2.48 6.01 0.04
C LEU A 332 3.67 6.64 0.75
N THR A 333 4.52 5.88 1.46
CA THR A 333 5.74 6.44 2.07
C THR A 333 6.65 7.10 1.03
N ALA A 334 6.66 6.58 -0.19
CA ALA A 334 7.39 7.16 -1.33
C ALA A 334 6.94 8.58 -1.68
N ALA A 335 5.68 8.95 -1.35
CA ALA A 335 5.15 10.29 -1.58
C ALA A 335 5.80 11.38 -0.70
N GLN A 336 6.55 10.99 0.34
CA GLN A 336 7.26 11.93 1.21
C GLN A 336 8.47 12.57 0.51
N ASP A 337 8.97 11.95 -0.56
CA ASP A 337 10.07 12.46 -1.35
C ASP A 337 9.57 13.35 -2.51
N VAL A 338 9.94 14.63 -2.47
CA VAL A 338 9.57 15.62 -3.50
C VAL A 338 10.04 15.22 -4.89
N TYR A 339 11.19 14.55 -5.00
CA TYR A 339 11.69 14.06 -6.28
C TYR A 339 10.76 13.00 -6.88
N ILE A 340 10.25 12.09 -6.04
CA ILE A 340 9.28 11.07 -6.46
C ILE A 340 7.97 11.71 -6.92
N LEU A 341 7.52 12.79 -6.27
CA LEU A 341 6.32 13.51 -6.70
C LEU A 341 6.45 14.08 -8.11
N GLU A 342 7.65 14.53 -8.50
CA GLU A 342 7.90 15.08 -9.83
C GLU A 342 8.14 13.99 -10.89
N LYS A 343 8.95 12.97 -10.56
CA LYS A 343 9.46 12.00 -11.55
C LYS A 343 8.72 10.67 -11.58
N ALA A 344 8.06 10.31 -10.49
CA ALA A 344 7.33 9.04 -10.36
C ALA A 344 5.96 9.22 -9.70
N PRO A 345 5.08 10.09 -10.24
CA PRO A 345 3.78 10.39 -9.64
C PRO A 345 2.84 9.18 -9.56
N TRP A 346 3.08 8.13 -10.35
CA TRP A 346 2.32 6.89 -10.28
C TRP A 346 2.44 6.17 -8.92
N LEU A 347 3.48 6.46 -8.12
CA LEU A 347 3.61 5.95 -6.75
C LEU A 347 2.55 6.51 -5.79
N LEU A 348 1.79 7.53 -6.20
CA LEU A 348 0.67 8.11 -5.44
C LEU A 348 -0.67 7.40 -5.67
N ILE A 349 -0.76 6.54 -6.68
CA ILE A 349 -1.99 5.83 -7.04
C ILE A 349 -2.61 5.04 -5.87
N PRO A 350 -1.87 4.43 -4.92
CA PRO A 350 -2.48 3.77 -3.76
C PRO A 350 -3.41 4.70 -2.95
N GLY A 351 -3.14 6.01 -2.94
CA GLY A 351 -4.00 7.02 -2.30
C GLY A 351 -5.37 7.13 -2.96
N ALA A 352 -5.44 6.98 -4.29
CA ALA A 352 -6.71 6.95 -5.02
C ALA A 352 -7.54 5.71 -4.64
N PHE A 353 -6.90 4.56 -4.43
CA PHE A 353 -7.58 3.35 -3.98
C PHE A 353 -8.15 3.50 -2.57
N ILE A 354 -7.37 4.08 -1.63
CA ILE A 354 -7.88 4.43 -0.31
C ILE A 354 -9.10 5.36 -0.43
N PHE A 355 -8.99 6.41 -1.25
CA PHE A 355 -10.07 7.38 -1.45
C PHE A 355 -11.35 6.71 -1.97
N VAL A 356 -11.27 5.92 -3.04
CA VAL A 356 -12.41 5.22 -3.64
C VAL A 356 -13.07 4.28 -2.64
N VAL A 357 -12.29 3.52 -1.89
CA VAL A 357 -12.80 2.55 -0.91
C VAL A 357 -13.46 3.25 0.26
N VAL A 358 -12.83 4.29 0.81
CA VAL A 358 -13.40 5.12 1.88
C VAL A 358 -14.72 5.73 1.45
N LEU A 359 -14.78 6.28 0.23
CA LEU A 359 -16.00 6.86 -0.32
C LEU A 359 -17.09 5.81 -0.53
N ALA A 360 -16.74 4.63 -1.07
CA ALA A 360 -17.67 3.52 -1.24
C ALA A 360 -18.29 3.07 0.10
N PHE A 361 -17.48 2.90 1.15
CA PHE A 361 -18.00 2.52 2.47
C PHE A 361 -18.86 3.62 3.11
N ASN A 362 -18.53 4.90 2.92
CA ASN A 362 -19.38 5.99 3.38
C ASN A 362 -20.74 5.97 2.68
N PHE A 363 -20.77 5.84 1.35
CA PHE A 363 -22.02 5.76 0.60
C PHE A 363 -22.85 4.53 0.95
N VAL A 364 -22.22 3.37 1.18
CA VAL A 364 -22.93 2.19 1.67
C VAL A 364 -23.49 2.44 3.08
N GLY A 365 -22.73 3.10 3.95
CA GLY A 365 -23.17 3.45 5.31
C GLY A 365 -24.37 4.40 5.32
N ASP A 366 -24.34 5.43 4.46
CA ASP A 366 -25.43 6.37 4.29
C ASP A 366 -26.66 5.69 3.68
N GLY A 367 -26.48 4.87 2.64
CA GLY A 367 -27.58 4.11 2.04
C GLY A 367 -28.23 3.12 3.01
N LEU A 368 -27.44 2.46 3.87
CA LEU A 368 -27.98 1.62 4.94
C LEU A 368 -28.74 2.46 5.97
N ARG A 369 -28.20 3.62 6.36
CA ARG A 369 -28.87 4.52 7.30
C ARG A 369 -30.23 4.96 6.77
N ASP A 370 -30.30 5.35 5.51
CA ASP A 370 -31.52 5.79 4.86
C ASP A 370 -32.55 4.65 4.76
N ALA A 371 -32.09 3.43 4.42
CA ALA A 371 -32.95 2.25 4.34
C ALA A 371 -33.55 1.84 5.70
N PHE A 372 -32.84 2.13 6.80
CA PHE A 372 -33.30 1.83 8.15
C PHE A 372 -33.92 3.03 8.88
N ASP A 373 -34.02 4.22 8.25
CA ASP A 373 -34.72 5.36 8.84
C ASP A 373 -36.24 5.16 8.68
N PRO A 374 -37.00 4.92 9.78
CA PRO A 374 -38.44 4.74 9.71
C PRO A 374 -39.20 5.99 9.24
N ARG A 375 -38.57 7.17 9.20
CA ARG A 375 -39.19 8.40 8.68
C ARG A 375 -39.17 8.50 7.15
N ALA A 376 -38.30 7.74 6.48
CA ALA A 376 -38.23 7.69 5.02
C ALA A 376 -39.31 6.78 4.40
N LEU A 377 -39.93 5.91 5.19
CA LEU A 377 -40.99 4.97 4.79
C LEU A 377 -42.42 5.55 4.92
N GLY A 378 -42.54 6.88 4.89
CA GLY A 378 -43.82 7.60 4.95
C GLY A 378 -44.74 7.32 3.76
#